data_AF-A0A1H8FIR3-F1
#
_entry.id   AF-A0A1H8FIR3-F1
#
_cell.length_a   1.000
_cell.length_b   1.000
_cell.length_c   1.000
_cell.angle_alpha   90.00
_cell.angle_beta   90.00
_cell.angle_gamma   90.00
#
_symmetry.space_group_name_H-M   'P 1'
#
loop_
_entity.id
_entity.type
_entity.pdbx_description
1 polymer ?
#
loop_
_entity_poly.entity_id
_entity_poly.type
_entity_poly.pdbx_seq_one_letter_code
_entity_poly.pdbx_strand_id
1 'polypeptide(L)'
;KNEAFIATLRDRSPTMAAEPARPAPDTSLAPTWAPAAPMTTAPEPAMAVSPRLDPRHADHPQNGLYEALKTQLPEASDQRLLQSTAACHRSGITADNLSLVHINEATMTLHFFGTGPLTSPASVDLNRPSPSPEESVERMAQFDQQQTQMLAEFRAQSAQMAQGRSR
;
A
#
# COMPACT_ATOMS: atom_id res chain seq x y z
N LYS A 1 -17.68 -1.14 -21.59
CA LYS A 1 -16.90 -1.21 -22.86
C LYS A 1 -15.98 0.01 -22.90
N ASN A 2 -14.82 -0.07 -22.26
CA ASN A 2 -13.82 1.00 -22.22
C ASN A 2 -12.49 0.43 -22.75
N GLU A 3 -12.44 0.22 -24.05
CA GLU A 3 -11.25 -0.18 -24.80
C GLU A 3 -11.02 0.88 -25.88
N ALA A 4 -10.27 1.97 -25.59
CA ALA A 4 -9.71 2.87 -26.63
C ALA A 4 -8.93 4.09 -26.07
N PHE A 5 -7.98 3.92 -25.15
CA PHE A 5 -7.08 5.05 -24.83
C PHE A 5 -5.65 4.64 -24.44
N ILE A 6 -5.09 3.60 -25.09
CA ILE A 6 -3.66 3.25 -24.99
C ILE A 6 -3.04 3.23 -26.39
N ALA A 7 -3.18 4.34 -27.13
CA ALA A 7 -2.62 4.44 -28.48
C ALA A 7 -2.31 5.89 -28.90
N THR A 8 -1.48 6.63 -28.16
CA THR A 8 -0.95 7.92 -28.65
C THR A 8 0.39 8.30 -28.03
N LEU A 9 1.41 7.44 -28.04
CA LEU A 9 2.79 7.87 -27.74
C LEU A 9 3.84 7.15 -28.59
N ARG A 10 3.64 7.20 -29.91
CA ARG A 10 4.65 6.84 -30.90
C ARG A 10 4.70 7.90 -32.00
N ASP A 11 5.30 9.04 -31.71
CA ASP A 11 5.98 9.82 -32.75
C ASP A 11 6.83 10.95 -32.15
N ARG A 12 7.85 11.37 -32.90
CA ARG A 12 8.73 12.54 -32.69
C ARG A 12 10.03 12.29 -31.92
N SER A 13 10.91 11.56 -32.59
CA SER A 13 12.36 11.81 -32.60
C SER A 13 12.69 13.26 -33.01
N PRO A 14 13.73 13.90 -32.44
CA PRO A 14 14.37 15.06 -33.05
C PRO A 14 15.61 14.66 -33.86
N THR A 15 15.65 15.03 -35.14
CA THR A 15 16.85 14.97 -36.00
C THR A 15 17.36 16.40 -36.27
N MET A 16 18.68 16.55 -36.11
CA MET A 16 19.65 17.59 -36.48
C MET A 16 19.22 18.87 -37.23
N ALA A 17 19.76 20.02 -36.79
CA ALA A 17 20.92 20.72 -37.42
C ALA A 17 20.88 22.25 -37.20
N ALA A 18 21.96 22.82 -36.60
CA ALA A 18 22.70 24.03 -37.06
C ALA A 18 23.44 24.76 -35.90
N GLU A 19 24.75 24.56 -35.88
CA GLU A 19 25.88 25.34 -35.29
C GLU A 19 25.98 26.76 -35.95
N PRO A 20 26.78 27.81 -35.53
CA PRO A 20 28.05 27.93 -34.75
C PRO A 20 28.03 28.98 -33.59
N ALA A 21 29.03 29.21 -32.73
CA ALA A 21 30.48 29.23 -32.88
C ALA A 21 31.22 29.04 -31.53
N ARG A 22 32.42 28.45 -31.60
CA ARG A 22 33.44 28.28 -30.55
C ARG A 22 34.32 29.56 -30.42
N PRO A 23 35.07 29.79 -29.30
CA PRO A 23 36.32 29.07 -29.06
C PRO A 23 36.65 28.70 -27.59
N ALA A 24 37.46 27.64 -27.43
CA ALA A 24 38.16 27.23 -26.21
C ALA A 24 39.48 28.01 -26.02
N PRO A 25 40.16 27.86 -24.86
CA PRO A 25 41.29 26.91 -24.78
C PRO A 25 41.27 26.07 -23.47
N ASP A 26 41.60 24.77 -23.52
CA ASP A 26 42.92 24.18 -23.15
C ASP A 26 43.14 24.18 -21.62
N THR A 27 43.22 23.05 -20.90
CA THR A 27 44.37 22.12 -20.78
C THR A 27 43.90 20.91 -19.94
N SER A 28 43.85 19.68 -20.45
CA SER A 28 44.92 18.64 -20.48
C SER A 28 45.32 18.03 -19.12
N LEU A 29 45.09 16.70 -19.00
CA LEU A 29 45.76 15.67 -18.20
C LEU A 29 45.28 15.35 -16.76
N ALA A 30 44.52 14.24 -16.65
CA ALA A 30 44.68 13.26 -15.56
C ALA A 30 46.04 12.52 -15.77
N PRO A 31 46.75 11.94 -14.76
CA PRO A 31 46.19 10.87 -13.90
C PRO A 31 46.81 10.69 -12.49
N THR A 32 46.33 9.65 -11.80
CA THR A 32 47.02 8.87 -10.75
C THR A 32 46.85 9.30 -9.27
N TRP A 33 45.91 8.64 -8.59
CA TRP A 33 46.18 7.60 -7.56
C TRP A 33 44.92 7.40 -6.70
N ALA A 34 44.34 6.20 -6.74
CA ALA A 34 43.38 5.70 -5.75
C ALA A 34 44.11 4.65 -4.89
N PRO A 35 43.80 4.45 -3.59
CA PRO A 35 42.49 3.89 -3.18
C PRO A 35 41.97 4.21 -1.75
N ALA A 36 40.66 4.38 -1.57
CA ALA A 36 39.90 3.95 -0.37
C ALA A 36 38.38 4.12 -0.57
N ALA A 37 37.63 3.05 -0.32
CA ALA A 37 36.18 2.92 -0.42
C ALA A 37 35.45 3.49 0.85
N PRO A 38 34.12 3.32 1.02
CA PRO A 38 33.01 3.25 0.06
C PRO A 38 31.86 4.23 0.42
N MET A 39 30.96 4.47 -0.54
CA MET A 39 29.51 4.52 -0.35
C MET A 39 28.97 5.22 0.92
N THR A 40 28.53 6.47 0.76
CA THR A 40 27.28 6.88 1.41
C THR A 40 26.38 7.47 0.33
N THR A 41 25.84 6.57 -0.51
CA THR A 41 24.58 6.87 -1.17
C THR A 41 23.58 7.07 -0.04
N ALA A 42 23.35 8.34 0.32
CA ALA A 42 22.18 8.71 1.09
C ALA A 42 20.99 8.07 0.38
N PRO A 43 20.19 7.22 1.06
CA PRO A 43 19.04 6.65 0.41
C PRO A 43 18.15 7.82 -0.03
N GLU A 44 17.85 7.84 -1.33
CA GLU A 44 16.71 8.55 -1.87
C GLU A 44 15.54 8.41 -0.90
N PRO A 45 14.79 9.49 -0.59
CA PRO A 45 13.54 9.34 0.13
C PRO A 45 12.58 8.63 -0.84
N ALA A 46 12.64 7.30 -0.88
CA ALA A 46 11.51 6.48 -1.23
C ALA A 46 10.34 7.08 -0.47
N MET A 47 9.31 7.51 -1.19
CA MET A 47 8.16 8.21 -0.66
C MET A 47 7.69 7.49 0.58
N ALA A 48 8.09 7.99 1.75
CA ALA A 48 7.89 7.27 3.00
C ALA A 48 6.41 7.37 3.30
N VAL A 49 5.67 6.32 2.92
CA VAL A 49 4.31 6.08 3.40
C VAL A 49 4.39 6.34 4.90
N SER A 50 3.65 7.34 5.39
CA SER A 50 3.90 7.83 6.74
C SER A 50 3.81 6.64 7.71
N PRO A 51 4.72 6.50 8.69
CA PRO A 51 4.79 5.34 9.56
C PRO A 51 3.47 5.09 10.32
N ARG A 52 2.61 6.11 10.40
CA ARG A 52 1.25 6.02 10.95
C ARG A 52 0.20 5.38 10.07
N LEU A 53 0.46 5.23 8.77
CA LEU A 53 -0.42 4.58 7.81
C LEU A 53 -0.02 3.12 7.59
N ASP A 54 1.23 2.77 7.91
CA ASP A 54 1.76 1.44 7.66
C ASP A 54 1.52 0.50 8.87
N PRO A 55 0.82 -0.64 8.68
CA PRO A 55 0.48 -1.60 9.74
C PRO A 55 1.66 -2.26 10.42
N ARG A 56 2.86 -2.17 9.86
CA ARG A 56 4.07 -2.76 10.45
C ARG A 56 4.61 -1.91 11.61
N HIS A 57 4.09 -0.71 11.79
CA HIS A 57 4.48 0.17 12.89
C HIS A 57 3.56 -0.02 14.09
N ALA A 58 4.16 -0.09 15.28
CA ALA A 58 3.45 -0.30 16.54
C ALA A 58 2.37 0.76 16.87
N ASP A 59 2.47 1.98 16.30
CA ASP A 59 1.49 3.06 16.48
C ASP A 59 0.22 2.86 15.61
N HIS A 60 0.24 1.92 14.66
CA HIS A 60 -0.87 1.70 13.75
C HIS A 60 -1.97 0.85 14.40
N PRO A 61 -3.26 1.21 14.26
CA PRO A 61 -4.37 0.47 14.88
C PRO A 61 -4.47 -0.99 14.42
N GLN A 62 -3.97 -1.30 13.22
CA GLN A 62 -3.97 -2.64 12.63
C GLN A 62 -2.66 -3.41 12.88
N ASN A 63 -1.72 -2.87 13.64
CA ASN A 63 -0.46 -3.56 13.97
C ASN A 63 -0.70 -4.86 14.72
N GLY A 64 -1.66 -4.88 15.66
CA GLY A 64 -2.03 -6.11 16.36
C GLY A 64 -2.53 -7.20 15.40
N LEU A 65 -3.28 -6.82 14.36
CA LEU A 65 -3.79 -7.76 13.35
C LEU A 65 -2.66 -8.28 12.46
N TYR A 66 -1.74 -7.41 12.04
CA TYR A 66 -0.56 -7.79 11.28
C TYR A 66 0.33 -8.77 12.04
N GLU A 67 0.63 -8.52 13.32
CA GLU A 67 1.44 -9.41 14.16
C GLU A 67 0.74 -10.76 14.45
N ALA A 68 -0.58 -10.75 14.65
CA ALA A 68 -1.37 -11.97 14.78
C ALA A 68 -1.29 -12.82 13.51
N LEU A 69 -1.45 -12.20 12.33
CA LEU A 69 -1.34 -12.87 11.04
C LEU A 69 0.08 -13.41 10.81
N LYS A 70 1.12 -12.66 11.17
CA LYS A 70 2.52 -13.09 11.09
C LYS A 70 2.80 -14.32 11.97
N THR A 71 2.16 -14.40 13.13
CA THR A 71 2.26 -15.56 14.02
C THR A 71 1.56 -16.79 13.45
N GLN A 72 0.41 -16.60 12.79
CA GLN A 72 -0.36 -17.69 12.18
C GLN A 72 0.22 -18.15 10.83
N LEU A 73 0.86 -17.23 10.09
CA LEU A 73 1.39 -17.44 8.75
C LEU A 73 2.86 -17.02 8.67
N PRO A 74 3.77 -17.69 9.40
CA PRO A 74 5.18 -17.33 9.42
C PRO A 74 5.87 -17.54 8.05
N GLU A 75 5.34 -18.41 7.20
CA GLU A 75 5.85 -18.66 5.85
C GLU A 75 5.35 -17.63 4.82
N ALA A 76 4.40 -16.78 5.18
CA ALA A 76 3.90 -15.74 4.28
C ALA A 76 4.88 -14.55 4.23
N SER A 77 5.17 -14.07 3.03
CA SER A 77 5.97 -12.85 2.85
C SER A 77 5.23 -11.62 3.40
N ASP A 78 5.97 -10.57 3.77
CA ASP A 78 5.41 -9.30 4.27
C ASP A 78 4.30 -8.74 3.38
N GLN A 79 4.49 -8.85 2.07
CA GLN A 79 3.51 -8.42 1.07
C GLN A 79 2.17 -9.17 1.19
N ARG A 80 2.23 -10.48 1.46
CA ARG A 80 1.04 -11.32 1.66
C ARG A 80 0.40 -11.03 3.01
N LEU A 81 1.19 -10.82 4.06
CA LEU A 81 0.71 -10.42 5.37
C LEU A 81 -0.04 -9.08 5.33
N LEU A 82 0.49 -8.09 4.61
CA LEU A 82 -0.18 -6.80 4.41
C LEU A 82 -1.46 -6.92 3.58
N GLN A 83 -1.45 -7.72 2.51
CA GLN A 83 -2.65 -8.02 1.75
C GLN A 83 -3.73 -8.67 2.62
N SER A 84 -3.37 -9.65 3.44
CA SER A 84 -4.27 -10.32 4.38
C SER A 84 -4.78 -9.38 5.46
N THR A 85 -3.92 -8.52 6.00
CA THR A 85 -4.29 -7.48 6.96
C THR A 85 -5.33 -6.55 6.34
N ALA A 86 -5.10 -6.11 5.10
CA ALA A 86 -6.03 -5.26 4.35
C ALA A 86 -7.39 -5.93 4.09
N ALA A 87 -7.38 -7.23 3.78
CA ALA A 87 -8.60 -7.99 3.55
C ALA A 87 -9.39 -8.18 4.85
N CYS A 88 -8.70 -8.55 5.93
CA CYS A 88 -9.29 -8.70 7.26
C CYS A 88 -9.90 -7.38 7.76
N HIS A 89 -9.16 -6.27 7.63
CA HIS A 89 -9.63 -4.94 8.03
C HIS A 89 -10.95 -4.54 7.35
N ARG A 90 -11.06 -4.74 6.03
CA ARG A 90 -12.29 -4.45 5.28
C ARG A 90 -13.47 -5.30 5.72
N SER A 91 -13.20 -6.53 6.15
CA SER A 91 -14.22 -7.45 6.65
C SER A 91 -14.55 -7.25 8.14
N GLY A 92 -13.94 -6.24 8.78
CA GLY A 92 -14.11 -5.97 10.22
C GLY A 92 -13.40 -6.97 11.13
N ILE A 93 -12.49 -7.79 10.59
CA ILE A 93 -11.70 -8.72 11.39
C ILE A 93 -10.51 -7.97 11.99
N THR A 94 -10.45 -7.93 13.32
CA THR A 94 -9.34 -7.36 14.10
C THR A 94 -8.60 -8.45 14.86
N ALA A 95 -7.48 -8.10 15.51
CA ALA A 95 -6.67 -9.04 16.28
C ALA A 95 -7.45 -9.72 17.42
N ASP A 96 -8.39 -9.01 18.04
CA ASP A 96 -9.15 -9.49 19.20
C ASP A 96 -10.24 -10.50 18.80
N ASN A 97 -10.77 -10.36 17.58
CA ASN A 97 -11.87 -11.18 17.10
C ASN A 97 -11.47 -12.17 15.98
N LEU A 98 -10.18 -12.25 15.64
CA LEU A 98 -9.66 -13.24 14.70
C LEU A 98 -9.70 -14.62 15.37
N SER A 99 -10.52 -15.53 14.84
CA SER A 99 -10.76 -16.83 15.48
C SER A 99 -10.13 -18.00 14.76
N LEU A 100 -10.14 -18.01 13.42
CA LEU A 100 -9.60 -19.11 12.64
C LEU A 100 -8.97 -18.59 11.35
N VAL A 101 -7.79 -19.09 11.04
CA VAL A 101 -7.13 -18.95 9.74
C VAL A 101 -7.10 -20.33 9.12
N HIS A 102 -7.67 -20.47 7.92
CA HIS A 102 -7.75 -21.73 7.21
C HIS A 102 -7.19 -21.56 5.79
N ILE A 103 -6.23 -22.39 5.41
CA ILE A 103 -5.69 -22.42 4.06
C ILE A 103 -6.40 -23.53 3.30
N ASN A 104 -7.14 -23.17 2.26
CA ASN A 104 -7.68 -24.12 1.31
C ASN A 104 -6.60 -24.41 0.26
N GLU A 105 -5.90 -25.54 0.40
CA GLU A 105 -4.83 -25.95 -0.52
C GLU A 105 -5.37 -26.30 -1.92
N ALA A 106 -6.61 -26.78 -2.03
CA ALA A 106 -7.21 -27.14 -3.32
C ALA A 106 -7.46 -25.92 -4.20
N THR A 107 -7.88 -24.81 -3.61
CA THR A 107 -8.08 -23.53 -4.32
C THR A 107 -6.92 -22.57 -4.15
N MET A 108 -5.92 -22.91 -3.33
CA MET A 108 -4.86 -22.02 -2.86
C MET A 108 -5.45 -20.68 -2.39
N THR A 109 -6.38 -20.74 -1.42
CA THR A 109 -7.06 -19.56 -0.88
C THR A 109 -6.94 -19.54 0.64
N LEU A 110 -6.49 -18.42 1.19
CA LEU A 110 -6.48 -18.14 2.63
C LEU A 110 -7.85 -17.61 3.04
N HIS A 111 -8.49 -18.28 4.00
CA HIS A 111 -9.73 -17.85 4.63
C HIS A 111 -9.48 -17.41 6.07
N PHE A 112 -10.02 -16.25 6.42
CA PHE A 112 -9.96 -15.66 7.75
C PHE A 112 -11.38 -15.54 8.29
N PHE A 113 -11.60 -16.07 9.49
CA PHE A 113 -12.89 -16.03 10.16
C PHE A 113 -12.81 -15.18 11.43
N GLY A 114 -13.72 -14.21 11.52
CA GLY A 114 -13.95 -13.43 12.72
C GLY A 114 -15.11 -13.98 13.55
N THR A 115 -15.08 -13.79 14.86
CA THR A 115 -16.17 -14.13 15.80
C THR A 115 -17.08 -12.93 16.12
N GLY A 116 -16.85 -11.77 15.49
CA GLY A 116 -17.59 -10.55 15.79
C GLY A 116 -18.94 -10.46 15.06
N PRO A 117 -19.94 -9.78 15.64
CA PRO A 117 -21.32 -9.72 15.14
C PRO A 117 -21.48 -9.00 13.78
N LEU A 118 -20.50 -8.19 13.38
CA LEU A 118 -20.47 -7.49 12.09
C LEU A 118 -19.30 -7.95 11.21
N THR A 119 -18.67 -9.08 11.56
CA THR A 119 -17.49 -9.55 10.84
C THR A 119 -17.91 -10.48 9.72
N SER A 120 -17.33 -10.27 8.55
CA SER A 120 -17.49 -11.18 7.41
C SER A 120 -16.24 -12.03 7.25
N PRO A 121 -16.35 -13.26 6.72
CA PRO A 121 -15.17 -14.03 6.36
C PRO A 121 -14.36 -13.26 5.29
N ALA A 122 -13.06 -13.13 5.49
CA ALA A 122 -12.15 -12.56 4.49
C ALA A 122 -11.44 -13.69 3.74
N SER A 123 -11.23 -13.52 2.43
CA SER A 123 -10.56 -14.51 1.60
C SER A 123 -9.45 -13.83 0.80
N VAL A 124 -8.26 -14.44 0.78
CA VAL A 124 -7.11 -13.99 -0.01
C VAL A 124 -6.68 -15.11 -0.94
N ASP A 125 -6.69 -14.82 -2.24
CA ASP A 125 -6.23 -15.75 -3.26
C ASP A 125 -4.70 -15.79 -3.29
N LEU A 126 -4.13 -17.00 -3.13
CA LEU A 126 -2.68 -17.22 -3.16
C LEU A 126 -2.15 -17.44 -4.58
N ASN A 127 -3.00 -17.87 -5.52
CA ASN A 127 -2.66 -18.03 -6.94
C ASN A 127 -2.36 -16.69 -7.62
N ARG A 128 -2.97 -15.60 -7.15
CA ARG A 128 -2.66 -14.26 -7.60
C ARG A 128 -1.44 -13.68 -6.89
N PRO A 129 -0.59 -12.94 -7.62
CA PRO A 129 0.49 -12.21 -6.99
C PRO A 129 -0.10 -11.22 -6.00
N SER A 130 0.46 -11.17 -4.79
CA SER A 130 0.08 -10.13 -3.84
C SER A 130 0.44 -8.76 -4.44
N PRO A 131 -0.42 -7.74 -4.25
CA PRO A 131 -0.05 -6.37 -4.59
C PRO A 131 1.13 -5.92 -3.72
N SER A 132 1.88 -4.92 -4.16
CA SER A 132 2.98 -4.34 -3.37
C SER A 132 2.52 -3.95 -1.95
N PRO A 133 3.43 -3.96 -0.97
CA PRO A 133 3.10 -3.57 0.40
C PRO A 133 2.55 -2.14 0.46
N GLU A 134 3.16 -1.21 -0.28
CA GLU A 134 2.72 0.19 -0.39
C GLU A 134 1.28 0.29 -0.91
N GLU A 135 0.98 -0.39 -2.03
CA GLU A 135 -0.37 -0.49 -2.60
C GLU A 135 -1.40 -1.02 -1.59
N SER A 136 -1.02 -2.00 -0.76
CA SER A 136 -1.93 -2.56 0.25
C SER A 136 -2.25 -1.54 1.33
N VAL A 137 -1.21 -0.84 1.81
CA VAL A 137 -1.31 0.23 2.81
C VAL A 137 -2.17 1.39 2.28
N GLU A 138 -1.90 1.85 1.07
CA GLU A 138 -2.65 2.95 0.44
C GLU A 138 -4.14 2.59 0.30
N ARG A 139 -4.46 1.37 -0.15
CA ARG A 139 -5.86 0.95 -0.27
C ARG A 139 -6.56 0.80 1.07
N MET A 140 -5.83 0.43 2.13
CA MET A 140 -6.38 0.42 3.48
C MET A 140 -6.68 1.83 3.98
N ALA A 141 -5.74 2.76 3.80
CA ALA A 141 -5.91 4.15 4.19
C ALA A 141 -7.08 4.83 3.45
N GLN A 142 -7.22 4.57 2.15
CA GLN A 142 -8.35 5.06 1.37
C GLN A 142 -9.69 4.51 1.88
N PHE A 143 -9.73 3.22 2.23
CA PHE A 143 -10.94 2.61 2.78
C PHE A 143 -11.33 3.23 4.13
N ASP A 144 -10.35 3.43 5.02
CA ASP A 144 -10.55 4.06 6.32
C ASP A 144 -11.06 5.50 6.18
N GLN A 145 -10.47 6.28 5.26
CA GLN A 145 -10.92 7.63 4.96
C GLN A 145 -12.36 7.66 4.43
N GLN A 146 -12.72 6.72 3.55
CA GLN A 146 -14.09 6.61 3.03
C GLN A 146 -15.08 6.25 4.14
N GLN A 147 -14.73 5.30 4.99
CA GLN A 147 -15.57 4.86 6.11
C GLN A 147 -15.77 5.98 7.13
N THR A 148 -14.71 6.72 7.46
CA THR A 148 -14.75 7.87 8.37
C THR A 148 -15.65 8.99 7.84
N GLN A 149 -15.57 9.30 6.54
CA GLN A 149 -16.44 10.28 5.91
C GLN A 149 -17.91 9.87 5.97
N MET A 150 -18.24 8.64 5.57
CA MET A 150 -19.63 8.14 5.66
C MET A 150 -20.16 8.16 7.09
N LEU A 151 -19.32 7.78 8.07
CA LEU A 151 -19.73 7.80 9.47
C LEU A 151 -19.96 9.23 9.99
N ALA A 152 -19.13 10.19 9.57
CA ALA A 152 -19.30 11.60 9.92
C ALA A 152 -20.61 12.17 9.35
N GLU A 153 -20.92 11.86 8.09
CA GLU A 153 -22.16 12.26 7.43
C GLU A 153 -23.39 11.66 8.12
N PHE A 154 -23.34 10.35 8.41
CA PHE A 154 -24.42 9.67 9.14
C PHE A 154 -24.64 10.27 10.53
N ARG A 155 -23.55 10.58 11.26
CA ARG A 155 -23.62 11.23 12.57
C ARG A 155 -24.26 12.62 12.49
N ALA A 156 -23.90 13.41 11.48
CA ALA A 156 -24.48 14.74 11.26
C ALA A 156 -25.99 14.66 10.95
N GLN A 157 -26.40 13.73 10.08
CA GLN A 157 -27.81 13.52 9.75
C GLN A 157 -28.61 13.04 10.97
N SER A 158 -28.06 12.11 11.75
CA SER A 158 -28.71 11.59 12.95
C SER A 158 -28.89 12.68 14.02
N ALA A 159 -27.91 13.57 14.18
CA ALA A 159 -28.03 14.72 15.09
C ALA A 159 -29.13 15.70 14.66
N GLN A 160 -29.29 15.96 13.37
CA GLN A 160 -30.37 16.80 12.84
C GLN A 160 -31.75 16.17 13.06
N MET A 161 -31.88 14.85 12.85
CA MET A 161 -33.13 14.13 13.11
C MET A 161 -33.50 14.09 14.60
N ALA A 162 -32.51 13.94 15.49
CA ALA A 162 -32.72 13.99 16.94
C ALA A 162 -33.18 15.37 17.41
N GLN A 163 -32.61 16.45 16.84
CA GLN A 163 -33.03 17.83 17.14
C GLN A 163 -34.41 18.16 16.58
N GLY A 164 -34.80 17.59 15.44
CA GLY A 164 -36.11 17.77 14.82
C GLY A 164 -37.28 17.06 15.51
N ARG A 165 -37.03 16.04 16.34
CA ARG A 165 -38.08 15.31 17.11
C ARG A 165 -38.34 15.88 18.51
N SER A 166 -37.64 16.95 18.91
CA SER A 166 -37.74 17.56 20.24
C SER A 166 -38.53 18.88 20.24
N ARG A 167 -39.57 18.99 19.41
CA ARG A 167 -40.50 20.12 19.36
C ARG A 167 -41.95 19.66 19.29
#